data_AF-A0AAD4DEM0-F1
#
_entry.id   AF-A0AAD4DEM0-F1
#
_cell.length_a   1.000
_cell.length_b   1.000
_cell.length_c   1.000
_cell.angle_alpha   90.00
_cell.angle_beta   90.00
_cell.angle_gamma   90.00
#
_symmetry.space_group_name_H-M   'P 1'
#
loop_
_entity.id
_entity.type
_entity.pdbx_description
1 polymer ?
#
loop_
_entity_poly.entity_id
_entity_poly.type
_entity_poly.pdbx_seq_one_letter_code
_entity_poly.pdbx_strand_id
1 'polypeptide(L)'
;MNKYGRQSGPRYSASANRAKAPATQQCQKCLEFGHYTYECTAERVYTARPSRTQQLKKPIKRIEVEVPEEFLPKRKGLAAKILKDKEDERKKKKSRKSSRSSVDGHLSMHIRIIVEQRKQQEQQERQQVIIQLVRIVAFSLQIWISL
;
A
#
# COMPACT_ATOMS: atom_id res chain seq x y z
N MET A 1 -6.94 -1.05 -30.38
CA MET A 1 -5.99 -0.41 -29.42
C MET A 1 -4.66 -0.14 -30.14
N ASN A 2 -4.50 1.04 -30.75
CA ASN A 2 -3.22 1.47 -31.33
C ASN A 2 -2.45 2.27 -30.27
N LYS A 3 -1.56 1.61 -29.52
CA LYS A 3 -0.85 2.18 -28.35
C LYS A 3 0.41 3.01 -28.68
N TYR A 4 0.77 3.19 -29.96
CA TYR A 4 1.97 3.94 -30.34
C TYR A 4 1.61 5.10 -31.27
N GLY A 5 1.11 6.18 -30.68
CA GLY A 5 0.94 7.46 -31.38
C GLY A 5 2.30 8.03 -31.79
N ARG A 6 2.47 8.32 -33.08
CA ARG A 6 3.64 9.05 -33.60
C ARG A 6 3.58 10.50 -33.10
N GLN A 7 4.22 10.79 -31.99
CA GLN A 7 4.47 12.16 -31.56
C GLN A 7 5.58 12.73 -32.46
N SER A 8 5.19 13.52 -33.46
CA SER A 8 6.13 14.35 -34.20
C SER A 8 6.74 15.36 -33.23
N GLY A 9 8.01 15.16 -32.88
CA GLY A 9 8.74 16.01 -31.94
C GLY A 9 8.92 17.46 -32.41
N PRO A 10 9.46 18.33 -31.53
CA PRO A 10 9.60 19.76 -31.80
C PRO A 10 10.40 20.04 -33.08
N ARG A 11 9.82 20.85 -33.96
CA ARG A 11 10.51 21.37 -35.15
C ARG A 11 11.36 22.57 -34.73
N TYR A 12 12.66 22.36 -34.56
CA TYR A 12 13.59 23.47 -34.37
C TYR A 12 13.64 24.31 -35.65
N SER A 13 13.53 25.64 -35.52
CA SER A 13 13.54 26.58 -36.63
C SER A 13 14.93 26.60 -37.27
N ALA A 14 14.96 26.49 -38.60
CA ALA A 14 16.16 26.44 -39.43
C ALA A 14 16.80 27.82 -39.62
N SER A 15 17.12 28.51 -38.52
CA SER A 15 17.85 29.79 -38.58
C SER A 15 18.88 29.85 -37.46
N ALA A 16 19.87 28.94 -37.56
CA ALA A 16 21.11 29.04 -36.81
C ALA A 16 22.25 29.07 -37.84
N ASN A 17 22.62 30.30 -38.16
CA ASN A 17 23.90 30.78 -38.67
C ASN A 17 24.98 29.72 -38.94
N ARG A 18 25.57 29.85 -40.13
CA ARG A 18 26.65 29.07 -40.74
C ARG A 18 27.94 29.05 -39.90
N ALA A 19 27.88 28.50 -38.70
CA ALA A 19 29.01 28.28 -37.82
C ALA A 19 29.81 27.09 -38.34
N LYS A 20 31.13 27.14 -38.24
CA LYS A 20 31.97 25.97 -38.48
C LYS A 20 31.57 24.89 -37.47
N ALA A 21 31.37 23.66 -37.95
CA ALA A 21 31.03 22.55 -37.07
C ALA A 21 32.10 22.40 -35.97
N PRO A 22 31.70 22.20 -34.69
CA PRO A 22 32.66 21.96 -33.63
C PRO A 22 33.43 20.67 -33.90
N ALA A 23 34.67 20.57 -33.43
CA ALA A 23 35.51 19.38 -33.63
C ALA A 23 34.90 18.09 -33.04
N THR A 24 33.93 18.22 -32.13
CA THR A 24 33.18 17.11 -31.55
C THR A 24 31.99 16.66 -32.39
N GLN A 25 31.60 17.43 -33.42
CA GLN A 25 30.46 17.09 -34.27
C GLN A 25 30.83 15.96 -35.23
N GLN A 26 30.15 14.82 -35.07
CA GLN A 26 30.27 13.68 -35.97
C GLN A 26 29.22 13.73 -37.09
N CYS A 27 29.65 13.56 -38.33
CA CYS A 27 28.78 13.49 -39.48
C CYS A 27 28.06 12.14 -39.55
N GLN A 28 26.73 12.13 -39.72
CA GLN A 28 25.95 10.88 -39.82
C GLN A 28 26.13 10.15 -41.16
N LYS A 29 26.71 10.80 -42.17
CA LYS A 29 26.90 10.23 -43.52
C LYS A 29 28.21 9.45 -43.66
N CYS A 30 29.33 10.05 -43.23
CA CYS A 30 30.66 9.44 -43.32
C CYS A 30 31.25 9.01 -41.98
N LEU A 31 30.63 9.36 -40.85
CA LEU A 31 31.10 9.07 -39.49
C LEU A 31 32.39 9.78 -39.06
N GLU A 32 32.90 10.72 -39.86
CA GLU A 32 34.04 11.57 -39.53
C GLU A 32 33.64 12.83 -38.75
N PHE A 33 34.62 13.48 -38.10
CA PHE A 33 34.43 14.69 -37.31
C PHE A 33 34.76 15.96 -38.10
N GLY A 34 34.15 17.10 -37.72
CA GLY A 34 34.58 18.44 -38.17
C GLY A 34 33.74 19.07 -39.29
N HIS A 35 32.60 18.46 -39.65
CA HIS A 35 31.62 19.06 -40.56
C HIS A 35 30.18 18.63 -40.23
N TYR A 36 29.20 19.42 -40.67
CA TYR A 36 27.79 19.06 -40.57
C TYR A 36 27.37 18.13 -41.71
N THR A 37 26.35 17.30 -41.49
CA THR A 37 25.86 16.33 -42.48
C THR A 37 25.50 16.95 -43.83
N TYR A 38 25.05 18.22 -43.86
CA TYR A 38 24.69 18.92 -45.09
C TYR A 38 25.90 19.42 -45.91
N GLU A 39 27.11 19.44 -45.34
CA GLU A 39 28.36 19.82 -46.02
C GLU A 39 29.18 18.60 -46.48
N CYS A 40 28.70 17.39 -46.19
CA CYS A 40 29.45 16.15 -46.41
C CYS A 40 29.48 15.72 -47.88
N THR A 41 30.64 15.86 -48.52
CA THR A 41 30.90 15.40 -49.89
C THR A 41 31.27 13.92 -49.99
N ALA A 42 31.79 13.32 -48.92
CA ALA A 42 32.20 11.92 -48.88
C ALA A 42 31.01 10.94 -49.13
N GLU A 43 31.30 9.77 -49.72
CA GLU A 43 30.31 8.72 -49.91
C GLU A 43 29.81 8.16 -48.57
N ARG A 44 28.57 7.64 -48.53
CA ARG A 44 28.01 7.05 -47.31
C ARG A 44 28.78 5.76 -46.97
N VAL A 45 29.53 5.80 -45.87
CA VAL A 45 30.23 4.62 -45.36
C VAL A 45 29.21 3.74 -44.64
N TYR A 46 28.97 2.52 -45.16
CA TYR A 46 28.14 1.53 -44.48
C TYR A 46 29.00 0.65 -43.57
N THR A 47 28.99 0.92 -42.28
CA THR A 47 29.53 -0.02 -41.30
C THR A 47 28.48 -1.09 -41.01
N ALA A 48 28.72 -2.32 -41.48
CA ALA A 48 27.81 -3.43 -41.21
C ALA A 48 27.69 -3.67 -39.70
N ARG A 49 26.45 -3.73 -39.20
CA ARG A 49 26.19 -4.10 -37.81
C ARG A 49 26.68 -5.53 -37.58
N PRO A 50 27.51 -5.79 -36.56
CA PRO A 50 27.96 -7.15 -36.29
C PRO A 50 26.76 -8.05 -35.99
N SER A 51 26.75 -9.24 -36.59
CA SER A 51 25.66 -10.21 -36.39
C SER A 51 25.60 -10.66 -34.93
N ARG A 52 24.44 -11.15 -34.47
CA ARG A 52 24.27 -11.67 -33.10
C ARG A 52 25.32 -12.75 -32.77
N THR A 53 25.64 -13.62 -33.74
CA THR A 53 26.67 -14.65 -33.56
C THR A 53 28.08 -14.04 -33.48
N GLN A 54 28.38 -12.98 -34.24
CA GLN A 54 29.65 -12.26 -34.14
C GLN A 54 29.81 -11.53 -32.79
N GLN A 55 28.71 -11.05 -32.22
CA GLN A 55 28.71 -10.44 -30.88
C GLN A 55 28.96 -11.48 -29.79
N LEU A 56 28.33 -12.65 -29.88
CA LEU A 56 28.47 -13.74 -28.91
C LEU A 56 29.85 -14.42 -28.94
N LYS A 57 30.57 -14.34 -30.06
CA LYS A 57 31.96 -14.83 -30.18
C LYS A 57 32.98 -13.98 -29.42
N LYS A 58 32.62 -12.76 -29.01
CA LYS A 58 33.51 -11.94 -28.17
C LYS A 58 33.54 -12.55 -26.77
N PRO A 59 34.71 -12.92 -26.23
CA PRO A 59 34.79 -13.45 -24.87
C PRO A 59 34.25 -12.39 -23.91
N ILE A 60 33.15 -12.70 -23.24
CA ILE A 60 32.59 -11.85 -22.20
C ILE A 60 33.63 -11.84 -21.09
N LYS A 61 34.28 -10.69 -20.86
CA LYS A 61 35.11 -10.48 -19.68
C LYS A 61 34.23 -10.79 -18.48
N ARG A 62 34.58 -11.82 -17.71
CA ARG A 62 33.86 -12.15 -16.48
C ARG A 62 34.06 -10.96 -15.55
N ILE A 63 33.01 -10.16 -15.40
CA ILE A 63 33.00 -9.13 -14.38
C ILE A 63 32.96 -9.90 -13.07
N GLU A 64 34.07 -9.87 -12.33
CA GLU A 64 34.09 -10.34 -10.95
C GLU A 64 33.21 -9.37 -10.16
N VAL A 65 31.95 -9.72 -10.03
CA VAL A 65 31.02 -9.00 -9.16
C VAL A 65 31.43 -9.40 -7.75
N GLU A 66 32.02 -8.46 -7.00
CA GLU A 66 32.14 -8.59 -5.55
C GLU A 66 30.72 -8.77 -5.01
N VAL A 67 30.40 -10.02 -4.66
CA VAL A 67 29.10 -10.37 -4.10
C VAL A 67 29.04 -9.76 -2.70
N PRO A 68 28.14 -8.80 -2.44
CA PRO A 68 28.02 -8.22 -1.10
C PRO A 68 27.76 -9.33 -0.07
N GLU A 69 28.31 -9.16 1.14
CA GLU A 69 28.25 -10.15 2.23
C GLU A 69 26.81 -10.57 2.61
N GLU A 70 25.82 -9.77 2.22
CA GLU A 70 24.38 -10.06 2.32
C GLU A 70 23.89 -11.24 1.47
N PHE A 71 24.57 -11.56 0.36
CA PHE A 71 24.21 -12.63 -0.57
C PHE A 71 25.01 -13.91 -0.36
N LEU A 72 26.05 -13.87 0.49
CA LEU A 72 26.67 -15.09 0.99
C LEU A 72 25.61 -15.84 1.83
N PRO A 73 25.53 -17.17 1.74
CA PRO A 73 24.54 -17.94 2.51
C PRO A 73 24.80 -17.73 4.01
N LYS A 74 24.12 -16.73 4.59
CA LYS A 74 24.24 -16.39 6.00
C LYS A 74 23.75 -17.57 6.82
N ARG A 75 24.72 -18.32 7.33
CA ARG A 75 24.67 -19.16 8.53
C ARG A 75 23.68 -20.34 8.48
N LYS A 76 24.24 -21.55 8.53
CA LYS A 76 23.52 -22.80 8.86
C LYS A 76 22.63 -22.54 10.09
N GLY A 77 21.32 -22.80 9.98
CA GLY A 77 20.38 -22.70 11.11
C GLY A 77 19.46 -21.47 11.15
N LEU A 78 19.45 -20.58 10.15
CA LEU A 78 18.44 -19.50 10.07
C LEU A 78 16.99 -20.03 10.02
N ALA A 79 16.76 -21.14 9.32
CA ALA A 79 15.44 -21.76 9.22
C ALA A 79 14.87 -22.13 10.59
N ALA A 80 15.69 -22.67 11.49
CA ALA A 80 15.25 -23.03 12.85
C ALA A 80 14.87 -21.81 13.69
N LYS A 81 15.61 -20.69 13.54
CA LYS A 81 15.29 -19.43 14.23
C LYS A 81 13.95 -18.86 13.75
N ILE A 82 13.73 -18.81 12.45
CA ILE A 82 12.48 -18.31 11.85
C ILE A 82 11.27 -19.14 12.32
N LEU A 83 11.41 -20.45 12.43
CA LEU A 83 10.34 -21.32 12.92
C LEU A 83 10.00 -21.06 14.38
N LYS A 84 11.01 -20.90 15.23
CA LYS A 84 10.83 -20.58 16.66
C LYS A 84 10.13 -19.23 16.86
N ASP A 85 10.58 -18.19 16.16
CA ASP A 85 10.01 -16.85 16.27
C ASP A 85 8.53 -16.82 15.87
N LYS A 86 8.16 -17.55 14.81
CA LYS A 86 6.76 -17.67 14.36
C LYS A 86 5.87 -18.42 15.37
N GLU A 87 6.40 -19.42 16.05
CA GLU A 87 5.66 -20.15 17.08
C GLU A 87 5.38 -19.27 18.30
N ASP A 88 6.38 -18.50 18.75
CA ASP A 88 6.25 -17.57 19.87
C ASP A 88 5.25 -16.44 19.57
N GLU A 89 5.23 -15.95 18.32
CA GLU A 89 4.23 -14.96 17.88
C GLU A 89 2.80 -15.53 17.95
N ARG A 90 2.59 -16.78 17.54
CA ARG A 90 1.29 -17.46 17.63
C ARG A 90 0.84 -17.62 19.08
N LYS A 91 1.73 -18.02 19.99
CA LYS A 91 1.43 -18.14 21.43
C LYS A 91 1.01 -16.79 22.02
N LYS A 92 1.71 -15.71 21.68
CA LYS A 92 1.39 -14.34 22.12
C LYS A 92 0.05 -13.83 21.57
N LYS A 93 -0.32 -14.18 20.33
CA LYS A 93 -1.64 -13.85 19.77
C LYS A 93 -2.77 -14.61 20.47
N LYS A 94 -2.56 -15.90 20.79
CA LYS A 94 -3.55 -16.72 21.48
C LYS A 94 -3.86 -16.20 22.89
N SER A 95 -2.84 -15.85 23.67
CA SER A 95 -3.04 -15.30 25.02
C SER A 95 -3.77 -13.95 25.01
N ARG A 96 -3.48 -13.09 24.03
CA ARG A 96 -4.20 -11.81 23.85
C ARG A 96 -5.65 -11.99 23.41
N LYS A 97 -5.98 -13.07 22.69
CA LYS A 97 -7.36 -13.34 22.28
C LYS A 97 -8.18 -13.93 23.42
N SER A 98 -7.60 -14.82 24.25
CA SER A 98 -8.30 -15.38 25.41
C SER A 98 -8.62 -14.32 26.46
N SER A 99 -7.71 -13.37 26.70
CA SER A 99 -7.97 -12.26 27.63
C SER A 99 -9.09 -11.35 27.12
N ARG A 100 -9.17 -11.10 25.80
CA ARG A 100 -10.24 -10.30 25.19
C ARG A 100 -11.62 -10.96 25.26
N SER A 101 -11.71 -12.27 25.00
CA SER A 101 -12.98 -12.99 25.08
C SER A 101 -13.60 -13.02 26.48
N SER A 102 -12.78 -12.97 27.54
CA SER A 102 -13.30 -12.90 28.91
C SER A 102 -13.95 -11.56 29.24
N VAL A 103 -13.43 -10.45 28.70
CA VAL A 103 -14.01 -9.11 28.95
C VAL A 103 -15.30 -8.90 28.14
N ASP A 104 -15.33 -9.38 26.90
CA ASP A 104 -16.50 -9.28 26.02
C ASP A 104 -17.71 -10.03 26.61
N GLY A 105 -17.48 -11.18 27.26
CA GLY A 105 -18.54 -11.95 27.93
C GLY A 105 -19.13 -11.25 29.16
N HIS A 106 -18.29 -10.60 29.98
CA HIS A 106 -18.73 -9.89 31.18
C HIS A 106 -19.58 -8.65 30.85
N LEU A 107 -19.18 -7.90 29.82
CA LEU A 107 -19.94 -6.73 29.36
C LEU A 107 -21.33 -7.12 28.81
N SER A 108 -21.42 -8.25 28.08
CA SER A 108 -22.70 -8.79 27.61
C SER A 108 -23.64 -9.15 28.76
N MET A 109 -23.11 -9.74 29.85
CA MET A 109 -23.90 -10.06 31.05
C MET A 109 -24.39 -8.79 31.77
N HIS A 110 -23.53 -7.79 31.94
CA HIS A 110 -23.88 -6.55 32.62
C HIS A 110 -24.96 -5.76 31.88
N ILE A 111 -24.92 -5.74 30.53
CA ILE A 111 -25.96 -5.12 29.71
C ILE A 111 -27.32 -5.83 29.91
N ARG A 112 -27.33 -7.17 29.96
CA ARG A 112 -28.57 -7.94 30.25
C ARG A 112 -29.14 -7.59 31.62
N ILE A 113 -28.28 -7.49 32.63
CA ILE A 113 -28.68 -7.11 34.00
C ILE A 113 -29.26 -5.68 34.03
N ILE A 114 -28.62 -4.71 33.37
CA ILE A 114 -29.09 -3.32 33.30
C ILE A 114 -30.47 -3.24 32.64
N VAL A 115 -30.66 -3.94 31.51
CA VAL A 115 -31.94 -3.95 30.80
C VAL A 115 -33.05 -4.54 31.67
N GLU A 116 -32.75 -5.58 32.42
CA GLU A 116 -33.72 -6.23 33.32
C GLU A 116 -34.10 -5.32 34.50
N GLN A 117 -33.12 -4.63 35.11
CA GLN A 117 -33.36 -3.68 36.20
C GLN A 117 -34.27 -2.52 35.76
N ARG A 118 -34.07 -1.99 34.55
CA ARG A 118 -34.92 -0.90 34.02
C ARG A 118 -36.37 -1.35 33.86
N LYS A 119 -36.61 -2.55 33.34
CA LYS A 119 -37.97 -3.11 33.24
C LYS A 119 -38.64 -3.25 34.60
N GLN A 120 -37.90 -3.69 35.62
CA GLN A 120 -38.42 -3.79 36.99
C GLN A 120 -38.76 -2.42 37.57
N GLN A 121 -37.94 -1.39 37.33
CA GLN A 121 -38.24 -0.01 37.74
C GLN A 121 -39.52 0.51 37.09
N GLU A 122 -39.68 0.35 35.77
CA GLU A 122 -40.91 0.74 35.07
C GLU A 122 -42.15 0.04 35.64
N GLN A 123 -42.03 -1.25 36.01
CA GLN A 123 -43.12 -1.95 36.68
C GLN A 123 -43.43 -1.39 38.06
N GLN A 124 -42.41 -1.07 38.87
CA GLN A 124 -42.61 -0.45 40.17
C GLN A 124 -43.25 0.93 40.07
N GLU A 125 -42.82 1.77 39.12
CA GLU A 125 -43.42 3.09 38.90
C GLU A 125 -44.89 2.98 38.48
N ARG A 126 -45.23 2.04 37.58
CA ARG A 126 -46.63 1.76 37.21
C ARG A 126 -47.45 1.36 38.43
N GLN A 127 -46.93 0.46 39.26
CA GLN A 127 -47.59 0.03 40.50
C GLN A 127 -47.75 1.20 41.49
N GLN A 128 -46.73 2.05 41.66
CA GLN A 128 -46.80 3.23 42.51
C GLN A 128 -47.87 4.20 42.02
N VAL A 129 -47.94 4.50 40.72
CA VAL A 129 -48.98 5.36 40.15
C VAL A 129 -50.38 4.77 40.41
N ILE A 130 -50.56 3.47 40.20
CA ILE A 130 -51.83 2.79 40.49
C ILE A 130 -52.20 2.93 41.98
N ILE A 131 -51.25 2.66 42.88
CA ILE A 131 -51.47 2.79 44.33
C ILE A 131 -51.80 4.24 44.71
N GLN A 132 -51.11 5.23 44.14
CA GLN A 132 -51.40 6.65 44.37
C GLN A 132 -52.79 7.03 43.89
N LEU A 133 -53.22 6.57 42.70
CA LEU A 133 -54.57 6.80 42.20
C LEU A 133 -55.64 6.19 43.10
N VAL A 134 -55.45 4.94 43.54
CA VAL A 134 -56.38 4.28 44.48
C VAL A 134 -56.46 5.05 45.81
N ARG A 135 -55.33 5.55 46.34
CA ARG A 135 -55.31 6.39 47.54
C ARG A 135 -56.03 7.71 47.35
N ILE A 136 -55.82 8.40 46.22
CA ILE A 136 -56.48 9.66 45.89
C ILE A 136 -58.00 9.45 45.82
N VAL A 137 -58.46 8.41 45.11
CA VAL A 137 -59.89 8.10 44.99
C VAL A 137 -60.51 7.76 46.35
N ALA A 138 -59.83 6.96 47.17
CA ALA A 138 -60.30 6.62 48.52
C ALA A 138 -60.38 7.85 49.44
N PHE A 139 -59.38 8.74 49.38
CA PHE A 139 -59.37 9.99 50.15
C PHE A 139 -60.51 10.92 49.72
N SER A 140 -60.74 11.07 48.42
CA SER A 140 -61.88 11.83 47.88
C SER A 140 -63.23 11.24 48.32
N LEU A 141 -63.38 9.91 48.34
CA LEU A 141 -64.59 9.25 48.84
C LEU A 141 -64.81 9.51 50.33
N GLN A 142 -63.76 9.46 51.14
CA GLN A 142 -63.83 9.69 52.59
C GLN A 142 -64.27 11.13 52.92
N ILE A 143 -63.77 12.11 52.16
CA ILE A 143 -64.19 13.51 52.26
C ILE A 143 -65.67 13.64 51.87
N TRP A 144 -66.11 13.00 50.78
CA TRP A 144 -67.51 13.04 50.34
C TRP A 144 -68.48 12.41 51.34
N ILE A 145 -68.05 11.37 52.07
CA ILE A 145 -68.83 10.73 53.14
C ILE A 145 -68.88 11.59 54.42
N SER A 146 -67.88 12.45 54.64
CA SER A 146 -67.74 13.24 55.87
C SER A 146 -68.32 14.66 55.78
N LEU A 147 -68.90 15.04 54.64
CA LEU A 147 -69.57 16.32 54.37
C LEU A 147 -71.09 16.13 54.28
#